data_AF-A0A9E2N3L8-F1
#
_entry.id   AF-A0A9E2N3L8-F1
#
_cell.length_a   1.000
_cell.length_b   1.000
_cell.length_c   1.000
_cell.angle_alpha   90.00
_cell.angle_beta   90.00
_cell.angle_gamma   90.00
#
_symmetry.space_group_name_H-M   'P 1'
#
loop_
_entity.id
_entity.type
_entity.pdbx_description
1 polymer ?
#
loop_
_entity_poly.entity_id
_entity_poly.type
_entity_poly.pdbx_seq_one_letter_code
_entity_poly.pdbx_strand_id
1 'polypeptide(L)'
;MALDWQKFVKAEDWQIAEAAESYMKTVYQLGEELGLQTEELLPHGHYVAKVDFSKVLKRLDKKKDGKYIDVTAITPTPLGEGKSTSSMGLVEGMGKRGLSVTAAIRQPSGGPTMNIKGSAAGGGMAQCIPLTPFSLGLTGDINAIMNAHNLAMVAATARIQHEFNYDDATMKKRNMGKRLNIDPENMEMGWIIDFCAQSLRNIIIGMGGKKDG
;
A
#
# COMPACT_ATOMS: atom_id res chain seq x y z
N MET A 1 17.68 23.92 -10.79
CA MET A 1 17.89 23.76 -12.25
C MET A 1 16.58 23.20 -12.80
N ALA A 2 15.86 23.92 -13.64
CA ALA A 2 14.58 23.43 -14.17
C ALA A 2 14.86 22.44 -15.31
N LEU A 3 14.25 21.25 -15.27
CA LEU A 3 14.18 20.36 -16.42
C LEU A 3 13.65 21.16 -17.61
N ASP A 4 14.26 20.99 -18.78
CA ASP A 4 13.78 21.61 -20.02
C ASP A 4 12.44 20.97 -20.40
N TRP A 5 11.35 21.57 -19.92
CA TRP A 5 10.00 21.03 -20.03
C TRP A 5 9.58 20.77 -21.48
N GLN A 6 10.17 21.48 -22.45
CA GLN A 6 9.81 21.34 -23.87
C GLN A 6 10.26 19.98 -24.42
N LYS A 7 11.31 19.38 -23.83
CA LYS A 7 11.78 18.04 -24.19
C LYS A 7 10.84 16.92 -23.74
N PHE A 8 10.05 17.16 -22.69
CA PHE A 8 9.22 16.13 -22.06
C PHE A 8 7.76 16.16 -22.49
N VAL A 9 7.31 17.15 -23.26
CA VAL A 9 5.92 17.25 -23.76
C VAL A 9 5.49 16.04 -24.58
N LYS A 10 6.46 15.32 -25.19
CA LYS A 10 6.23 14.11 -26.00
C LYS A 10 6.79 12.84 -25.37
N ALA A 11 7.34 12.92 -24.16
CA ALA A 11 7.95 11.77 -23.51
C ALA A 11 6.88 10.92 -22.82
N GLU A 12 7.13 9.61 -22.76
CA GLU A 12 6.30 8.69 -21.98
C GLU A 12 6.47 8.96 -20.48
N ASP A 13 5.43 8.70 -19.69
CA ASP A 13 5.39 9.01 -18.26
C ASP A 13 6.59 8.42 -17.49
N TRP A 14 7.01 7.21 -17.83
CA TRP A 14 8.14 6.55 -17.18
C TRP A 14 9.49 7.20 -17.50
N GLN A 15 9.65 7.79 -18.69
CA GLN A 15 10.89 8.47 -19.09
C GLN A 15 11.04 9.80 -18.32
N ILE A 16 9.91 10.48 -18.10
CA ILE A 16 9.86 11.70 -17.29
C ILE A 16 10.27 11.37 -15.86
N ALA A 17 9.70 10.30 -15.28
CA ALA A 17 10.04 9.85 -13.93
C ALA A 17 11.51 9.45 -13.81
N GLU A 18 12.03 8.61 -14.72
CA GLU A 18 13.42 8.16 -14.71
C GLU A 18 14.39 9.35 -14.75
N ALA A 19 14.12 10.34 -15.62
CA ALA A 19 14.93 11.56 -15.66
C ALA A 19 14.85 12.35 -14.33
N ALA A 20 13.66 12.44 -13.74
CA ALA A 20 13.41 13.15 -12.48
C ALA A 20 14.04 12.48 -11.25
N GLU A 21 14.25 11.15 -11.27
CA GLU A 21 14.86 10.41 -10.15
C GLU A 21 16.26 10.94 -9.81
N SER A 22 17.03 11.40 -10.80
CA SER A 22 18.36 11.99 -10.58
C SER A 22 18.34 13.31 -9.77
N TYR A 23 17.17 13.94 -9.64
CA TYR A 23 16.96 15.18 -8.90
C TYR A 23 16.15 14.98 -7.61
N MET A 24 15.87 13.73 -7.23
CA MET A 24 15.14 13.45 -6.00
C MET A 24 15.90 13.95 -4.77
N LYS A 25 15.16 14.58 -3.87
CA LYS A 25 15.65 14.93 -2.54
C LYS A 25 15.72 13.67 -1.70
N THR A 26 16.75 13.56 -0.87
CA THR A 26 16.84 12.46 0.10
C THR A 26 15.72 12.57 1.13
N VAL A 27 15.40 11.47 1.79
CA VAL A 27 14.40 11.45 2.88
C VAL A 27 14.71 12.41 4.01
N TYR A 28 16.00 12.65 4.27
CA TYR A 28 16.43 13.57 5.30
C TYR A 28 16.21 15.03 4.89
N GLN A 29 16.49 15.37 3.63
CA GLN A 29 16.19 16.70 3.09
C GLN A 29 14.68 16.97 3.08
N LEU A 30 13.87 16.00 2.62
CA LEU A 30 12.41 16.11 2.65
C LEU A 30 11.88 16.21 4.10
N GLY A 31 12.43 15.42 5.01
CA GLY A 31 12.07 15.46 6.42
C GLY A 31 12.33 16.82 7.06
N GLU A 32 13.50 17.41 6.81
CA GLU A 32 13.85 18.75 7.28
C GLU A 32 12.87 19.81 6.74
N GLU A 33 12.58 19.79 5.43
CA GLU A 33 11.63 20.70 4.80
C GLU A 33 10.19 20.56 5.34
N LEU A 34 9.81 19.34 5.77
CA LEU A 34 8.52 19.05 6.40
C LEU A 34 8.51 19.31 7.92
N GLY A 35 9.64 19.66 8.54
CA GLY A 35 9.74 19.85 9.99
C GLY A 35 9.69 18.54 10.80
N LEU A 36 10.06 17.43 10.19
CA LEU A 36 10.25 16.13 10.85
C LEU A 36 11.64 16.08 11.50
N GLN A 37 11.72 15.39 12.64
CA GLN A 37 12.99 15.12 13.30
C GLN A 37 13.63 13.86 12.68
N THR A 38 14.97 13.80 12.67
CA THR A 38 15.71 12.64 12.12
C THR A 38 15.25 11.31 12.73
N GLU A 39 15.01 11.30 14.03
CA GLU A 39 14.56 10.13 14.79
C GLU A 39 13.06 9.80 14.62
N GLU A 40 12.34 10.54 13.78
CA GLU A 40 10.96 10.24 13.38
C GLU A 40 10.89 9.62 11.98
N LEU A 41 12.04 9.55 11.27
CA LEU A 41 12.15 8.93 9.97
C LEU A 41 12.68 7.51 10.12
N LEU A 42 12.08 6.59 9.38
CA LEU A 42 12.47 5.19 9.24
C LEU A 42 12.84 4.96 7.77
N PRO A 43 14.09 5.20 7.36
CA PRO A 43 14.49 5.17 5.96
C PRO A 43 14.37 3.78 5.33
N HIS A 44 13.85 3.75 4.10
CA HIS A 44 13.85 2.62 3.18
C HIS A 44 14.72 3.00 1.98
N GLY A 45 16.04 2.90 2.16
CA GLY A 45 17.01 3.49 1.23
C GLY A 45 17.12 5.00 1.42
N HIS A 46 17.51 5.71 0.36
CA HIS A 46 17.85 7.14 0.44
C HIS A 46 16.68 8.09 0.16
N TYR A 47 15.64 7.62 -0.54
CA TYR A 47 14.58 8.48 -1.11
C TYR A 47 13.15 8.13 -0.65
N VAL A 48 12.97 7.00 0.03
CA VAL A 48 11.68 6.58 0.60
C VAL A 48 11.88 6.33 2.09
N ALA A 49 10.93 6.75 2.92
CA ALA A 49 10.95 6.50 4.35
C ALA A 49 9.52 6.26 4.87
N LYS A 50 9.43 5.46 5.92
CA LYS A 50 8.27 5.49 6.82
C LYS A 50 8.45 6.62 7.83
N VAL A 51 7.33 7.09 8.36
CA VAL A 51 7.31 8.08 9.44
C VAL A 51 6.82 7.39 10.70
N ASP A 52 7.53 7.57 11.82
CA ASP A 52 7.02 7.19 13.15
C ASP A 52 5.88 8.14 13.54
N PHE A 53 4.68 7.80 13.06
CA PHE A 53 3.49 8.62 13.26
C PHE A 53 3.17 8.82 14.75
N SER A 54 3.46 7.82 15.59
CA SER A 54 3.16 7.89 17.03
C SER A 54 4.01 8.95 17.70
N LYS A 55 5.31 9.01 17.38
CA LYS A 55 6.24 10.02 17.90
C LYS A 55 5.90 11.43 17.39
N VAL A 56 5.60 11.55 16.09
CA VAL A 56 5.21 12.82 15.46
C VAL A 56 3.93 13.37 16.08
N LEU A 57 2.86 12.58 16.13
CA LEU A 57 1.57 13.02 16.66
C LEU A 57 1.66 13.38 18.14
N LYS A 58 2.45 12.65 18.93
CA LYS A 58 2.69 12.99 20.34
C LYS A 58 3.41 14.33 20.51
N ARG A 59 4.42 14.61 19.67
CA ARG A 59 5.17 15.88 19.72
C ARG A 59 4.33 17.08 19.25
N LEU A 60 3.42 16.84 18.31
CA LEU A 60 2.59 17.86 17.67
C LEU A 60 1.18 17.97 18.27
N ASP A 61 0.91 17.34 19.42
CA ASP A 61 -0.41 17.27 20.06
C ASP A 61 -1.11 18.63 20.27
N LYS A 62 -0.33 19.69 20.47
CA LYS A 62 -0.80 21.07 20.68
C LYS A 62 -0.79 21.92 19.41
N LYS A 63 -0.33 21.40 18.28
CA LYS A 63 -0.31 22.12 17.01
C LYS A 63 -1.70 22.08 16.38
N LYS A 64 -2.09 23.20 15.79
CA LYS A 64 -3.33 23.29 15.03
C LYS A 64 -3.17 22.56 13.70
N ASP A 65 -4.20 21.81 13.31
CA ASP A 65 -4.26 21.15 12.01
C ASP A 65 -4.15 22.15 10.85
N GLY A 66 -3.52 21.66 9.78
CA GLY A 66 -3.46 22.36 8.50
C GLY A 66 -4.82 22.44 7.79
N LYS A 67 -4.82 23.00 6.58
CA LYS A 67 -6.00 22.96 5.72
C LYS A 67 -6.07 21.60 5.03
N TYR A 68 -7.25 20.97 5.08
CA TYR A 68 -7.54 19.75 4.36
C TYR A 68 -8.24 20.07 3.04
N ILE A 69 -7.68 19.59 1.93
CA ILE A 69 -8.24 19.75 0.59
C ILE A 69 -8.48 18.35 0.04
N ASP A 70 -9.74 18.03 -0.22
CA ASP A 70 -10.12 16.78 -0.88
C ASP A 70 -10.22 16.98 -2.40
N VAL A 71 -9.56 16.11 -3.15
CA VAL A 71 -9.57 16.12 -4.62
C VAL A 71 -10.42 14.96 -5.11
N THR A 72 -11.61 15.29 -5.61
CA THR A 72 -12.57 14.32 -6.15
C THR A 72 -12.74 14.49 -7.67
N ALA A 73 -13.46 13.56 -8.28
CA ALA A 73 -13.77 13.58 -9.70
C ALA A 73 -15.24 13.18 -9.93
N ILE A 74 -15.73 13.48 -11.14
CA ILE A 74 -17.01 12.94 -11.62
C ILE A 74 -16.95 11.41 -11.74
N THR A 75 -18.08 10.79 -12.07
CA THR A 75 -18.15 9.36 -12.39
C THR A 75 -17.13 8.99 -13.48
N PRO A 76 -16.33 7.93 -13.28
CA PRO A 76 -15.31 7.54 -14.26
C PRO A 76 -15.89 7.25 -15.65
N THR A 77 -15.14 7.65 -16.66
CA THR A 77 -15.40 7.49 -18.08
C THR A 77 -14.18 6.83 -18.73
N PRO A 78 -14.34 6.20 -19.91
CA PRO A 78 -13.19 5.61 -20.62
C PRO A 78 -12.10 6.61 -21.02
N LEU A 79 -12.37 7.91 -21.01
CA LEU A 79 -11.41 8.96 -21.39
C LEU A 79 -10.39 9.27 -20.27
N GLY A 80 -10.69 8.87 -19.04
CA GLY A 80 -9.88 9.16 -17.86
C GLY A 80 -10.04 10.60 -17.34
N GLU A 81 -10.02 10.75 -16.02
CA GLU A 81 -10.36 12.01 -15.34
C GLU A 81 -9.12 12.74 -14.80
N GLY A 82 -7.97 12.08 -14.78
CA GLY A 82 -6.71 12.70 -14.33
C GLY A 82 -6.64 13.07 -12.84
N LYS A 83 -7.48 12.49 -11.98
CA LYS A 83 -7.58 12.85 -10.54
C LYS A 83 -6.22 12.86 -9.81
N SER A 84 -5.40 11.81 -9.98
CA SER A 84 -4.08 11.74 -9.35
C SER A 84 -3.13 12.80 -9.91
N THR A 85 -3.14 13.02 -11.22
CA THR A 85 -2.37 14.06 -11.91
C THR A 85 -2.75 15.45 -11.40
N SER A 86 -4.05 15.74 -11.25
CA SER A 86 -4.54 16.99 -10.67
C SER A 86 -4.11 17.16 -9.21
N SER A 87 -4.08 16.07 -8.43
CA SER A 87 -3.63 16.10 -7.04
C SER A 87 -2.14 16.45 -6.94
N MET A 88 -1.28 15.82 -7.74
CA MET A 88 0.15 16.12 -7.78
C MET A 88 0.42 17.55 -8.27
N GLY A 89 -0.24 17.95 -9.36
CA GLY A 89 -0.10 19.30 -9.91
C GLY A 89 -0.58 20.39 -8.95
N LEU A 90 -1.60 20.12 -8.12
CA LEU A 90 -2.03 21.03 -7.06
C LEU A 90 -0.95 21.20 -6.00
N VAL A 91 -0.33 20.11 -5.53
CA VAL A 91 0.78 20.16 -4.56
C VAL A 91 1.97 20.92 -5.13
N GLU A 92 2.40 20.59 -6.34
CA GLU A 92 3.51 21.27 -7.02
C GLU A 92 3.22 22.77 -7.21
N GLY A 93 2.01 23.12 -7.65
CA GLY A 93 1.59 24.50 -7.85
C GLY A 93 1.55 25.30 -6.55
N MET A 94 1.04 24.71 -5.46
CA MET A 94 1.03 25.34 -4.14
C MET A 94 2.44 25.49 -3.58
N GLY A 95 3.31 24.49 -3.74
CA GLY A 95 4.71 24.55 -3.36
C GLY A 95 5.47 25.64 -4.12
N LYS A 96 5.23 25.78 -5.44
CA LYS A 96 5.81 26.85 -6.26
C LYS A 96 5.37 28.26 -5.84
N ARG A 97 4.23 28.37 -5.14
CA ARG A 97 3.75 29.61 -4.52
C ARG A 97 4.28 29.83 -3.09
N GLY A 98 5.19 28.98 -2.61
CA GLY A 98 5.81 29.09 -1.29
C GLY A 98 4.95 28.58 -0.14
N LEU A 99 3.90 27.80 -0.42
CA LEU A 99 3.08 27.18 0.63
C LEU A 99 3.72 25.87 1.10
N SER A 100 3.67 25.60 2.41
CA SER A 100 3.95 24.27 2.96
C SER A 100 2.76 23.35 2.66
N VAL A 101 2.97 22.33 1.84
CA VAL A 101 1.92 21.48 1.28
C VAL A 101 2.44 20.05 1.09
N THR A 102 1.57 19.07 1.29
CA THR A 102 1.84 17.65 1.02
C THR A 102 0.57 16.99 0.46
N ALA A 103 0.70 15.83 -0.18
CA ALA A 103 -0.42 14.99 -0.59
C ALA A 103 -0.38 13.63 0.09
N ALA A 104 -1.57 13.11 0.37
CA ALA A 104 -1.77 11.72 0.73
C ALA A 104 -2.44 11.00 -0.45
N ILE A 105 -1.81 9.94 -0.94
CA ILE A 105 -2.33 9.10 -2.02
C ILE A 105 -2.32 7.63 -1.60
N ARG A 106 -3.12 6.81 -2.27
CA ARG A 106 -3.17 5.36 -2.01
C ARG A 106 -2.03 4.65 -2.71
N GLN A 107 -1.41 3.69 -2.03
CA GLN A 107 -0.53 2.72 -2.67
C GLN A 107 -1.33 1.90 -3.70
N PRO A 108 -0.85 1.72 -4.93
CA PRO A 108 -1.45 0.82 -5.89
C PRO A 108 -1.16 -0.64 -5.54
N SER A 109 -2.12 -1.51 -5.83
CA SER A 109 -1.91 -2.97 -5.86
C SER A 109 -0.90 -3.34 -6.96
N GLY A 110 -0.01 -4.28 -6.67
CA GLY A 110 0.99 -4.78 -7.63
C GLY A 110 0.39 -5.72 -8.68
N GLY A 111 -0.72 -6.38 -8.38
CA GLY A 111 -1.36 -7.35 -9.28
C GLY A 111 -1.70 -6.77 -10.67
N PRO A 112 -2.40 -5.63 -10.76
CA PRO A 112 -2.75 -5.00 -12.03
C PRO A 112 -1.55 -4.55 -12.87
N THR A 113 -0.38 -4.31 -12.25
CA THR A 113 0.85 -3.82 -12.91
C THR A 113 1.31 -4.76 -14.02
N MET A 114 1.13 -6.07 -13.82
CA MET A 114 1.53 -7.10 -14.79
C MET A 114 0.40 -7.53 -15.74
N ASN A 115 -0.74 -6.83 -15.71
CA ASN A 115 -1.90 -7.15 -16.54
C ASN A 115 -2.17 -6.06 -17.58
N ILE A 116 -2.87 -4.97 -17.19
CA ILE A 116 -3.33 -3.91 -18.11
C ILE A 116 -2.92 -2.52 -17.61
N LYS A 117 -2.67 -2.36 -16.31
CA LYS A 117 -2.51 -1.04 -15.70
C LYS A 117 -1.03 -0.72 -15.51
N GLY A 118 -0.58 0.44 -15.99
CA GLY A 118 0.73 0.99 -15.65
C GLY A 118 0.78 1.58 -14.23
N SER A 119 1.83 2.34 -13.93
CA SER A 119 1.97 3.04 -12.64
C SER A 119 0.82 4.05 -12.43
N ALA A 120 0.21 4.04 -11.25
CA ALA A 120 -0.97 4.85 -10.92
C ALA A 120 -0.62 6.03 -9.98
N ALA A 121 0.47 6.74 -10.28
CA ALA A 121 1.04 7.77 -9.40
C ALA A 121 0.88 9.22 -9.92
N GLY A 122 -0.01 9.46 -10.88
CA GLY A 122 -0.11 10.74 -11.60
C GLY A 122 0.14 10.54 -13.09
N GLY A 123 0.55 11.59 -13.81
CA GLY A 123 0.92 11.51 -15.23
C GLY A 123 1.61 12.78 -15.73
N GLY A 124 2.36 12.66 -16.81
CA GLY A 124 3.19 13.75 -17.36
C GLY A 124 4.23 14.24 -16.35
N MET A 125 4.36 15.55 -16.19
CA MET A 125 5.28 16.14 -15.20
C MET A 125 4.74 16.16 -13.77
N ALA A 126 3.48 15.77 -13.55
CA ALA A 126 2.82 15.79 -12.25
C ALA A 126 2.63 14.34 -11.75
N GLN A 127 3.67 13.81 -11.12
CA GLN A 127 3.77 12.40 -10.72
C GLN A 127 4.42 12.25 -9.34
N CYS A 128 4.03 11.21 -8.60
CA CYS A 128 4.76 10.73 -7.44
C CYS A 128 5.81 9.70 -7.88
N ILE A 129 7.07 9.97 -7.56
CA ILE A 129 8.24 9.13 -7.87
C ILE A 129 8.91 8.65 -6.57
N PRO A 130 9.60 7.50 -6.56
CA PRO A 130 10.02 6.67 -7.70
C PRO A 130 8.92 5.68 -8.13
N LEU A 131 8.59 5.66 -9.43
CA LEU A 131 7.42 4.91 -9.95
C LEU A 131 7.52 3.40 -9.73
N THR A 132 8.73 2.84 -9.92
CA THR A 132 8.95 1.40 -9.85
C THR A 132 8.77 0.88 -8.42
N PRO A 133 9.47 1.42 -7.39
CA PRO A 133 9.17 1.07 -6.01
C PRO A 133 7.70 1.32 -5.64
N PHE A 134 7.12 2.45 -6.05
CA PHE A 134 5.72 2.76 -5.74
C PHE A 134 4.73 1.72 -6.29
N SER A 135 4.99 1.19 -7.49
CA SER A 135 4.13 0.19 -8.14
C SER A 135 4.42 -1.25 -7.74
N LEU A 136 5.62 -1.54 -7.22
CA LEU A 136 6.11 -2.88 -6.89
C LEU A 136 6.31 -3.05 -5.39
N GLY A 137 5.25 -2.75 -4.63
CA GLY A 137 5.16 -3.07 -3.20
C GLY A 137 5.68 -1.99 -2.26
N LEU A 138 6.35 -0.95 -2.76
CA LEU A 138 6.86 0.21 -2.01
C LEU A 138 7.65 -0.23 -0.76
N THR A 139 7.07 -0.06 0.43
CA THR A 139 7.68 -0.42 1.71
C THR A 139 7.19 -1.76 2.28
N GLY A 140 6.46 -2.54 1.48
CA GLY A 140 5.95 -3.87 1.86
C GLY A 140 4.60 -3.86 2.57
N ASP A 141 3.84 -2.77 2.53
CA ASP A 141 2.65 -2.59 3.37
C ASP A 141 1.52 -3.55 2.99
N ILE A 142 1.27 -3.70 1.67
CA ILE A 142 0.31 -4.70 1.17
C ILE A 142 0.76 -6.13 1.53
N ASN A 143 2.07 -6.41 1.50
CA ASN A 143 2.60 -7.72 1.90
C ASN A 143 2.35 -8.00 3.39
N ALA A 144 2.53 -6.98 4.24
CA ALA A 144 2.24 -7.11 5.67
C ALA A 144 0.75 -7.37 5.93
N ILE A 145 -0.15 -6.67 5.21
CA ILE A 145 -1.61 -6.91 5.27
C ILE A 145 -1.93 -8.33 4.81
N MET A 146 -1.38 -8.76 3.68
CA MET A 146 -1.55 -10.11 3.15
C MET A 146 -1.11 -11.18 4.16
N ASN A 147 0.07 -11.02 4.77
CA ASN A 147 0.57 -11.94 5.77
C ASN A 147 -0.31 -11.99 7.02
N ALA A 148 -0.76 -10.84 7.53
CA ALA A 148 -1.63 -10.79 8.69
C ALA A 148 -2.98 -11.46 8.41
N HIS A 149 -3.60 -11.17 7.26
CA HIS A 149 -4.86 -11.78 6.83
C HIS A 149 -4.72 -13.30 6.69
N ASN A 150 -3.68 -13.75 5.98
CA ASN A 150 -3.48 -15.17 5.73
C ASN A 150 -3.06 -15.93 6.99
N LEU A 151 -2.39 -15.28 7.96
CA LEU A 151 -2.10 -15.90 9.26
C LEU A 151 -3.38 -16.16 10.07
N ALA A 152 -4.38 -15.27 9.97
CA ALA A 152 -5.69 -15.51 10.55
C ALA A 152 -6.40 -16.70 9.86
N MET A 153 -6.29 -16.82 8.54
CA MET A 153 -6.77 -18.00 7.80
C MET A 153 -6.08 -19.28 8.24
N VAL A 154 -4.76 -19.28 8.41
CA VAL A 154 -4.00 -20.43 8.95
C VAL A 154 -4.53 -20.82 10.33
N ALA A 155 -4.75 -19.85 11.22
CA ALA A 155 -5.26 -20.13 12.55
C ALA A 155 -6.65 -20.78 12.50
N ALA A 156 -7.53 -20.31 11.61
CA ALA A 156 -8.87 -20.86 11.43
C ALA A 156 -8.85 -22.27 10.82
N THR A 157 -8.10 -22.51 9.74
CA THR A 157 -8.04 -23.83 9.09
C THR A 157 -7.34 -24.87 9.96
N ALA A 158 -6.24 -24.50 10.63
CA ALA A 158 -5.59 -25.39 11.59
C ALA A 158 -6.55 -25.76 12.74
N ARG A 159 -7.38 -24.80 13.17
CA ARG A 159 -8.37 -25.05 14.21
C ARG A 159 -9.42 -26.06 13.77
N ILE A 160 -9.98 -25.90 12.58
CA ILE A 160 -10.95 -26.84 11.97
C ILE A 160 -10.34 -28.25 11.90
N GLN A 161 -9.13 -28.37 11.35
CA GLN A 161 -8.41 -29.64 11.25
C GLN A 161 -8.26 -30.33 12.59
N HIS A 162 -7.85 -29.59 13.63
CA HIS A 162 -7.63 -30.15 14.95
C HIS A 162 -8.93 -30.64 15.61
N GLU A 163 -10.04 -29.93 15.44
CA GLU A 163 -11.35 -30.35 15.97
C GLU A 163 -11.93 -31.56 15.22
N PHE A 164 -11.64 -31.68 13.92
CA PHE A 164 -11.95 -32.88 13.16
C PHE A 164 -11.14 -34.08 13.66
N ASN A 165 -9.88 -33.84 14.02
CA ASN A 165 -8.90 -34.89 14.32
C ASN A 165 -8.94 -35.47 15.73
N TYR A 166 -9.41 -34.70 16.71
CA TYR A 166 -9.22 -34.99 18.14
C TYR A 166 -10.48 -34.71 18.95
N ASP A 167 -10.85 -35.63 19.84
CA ASP A 167 -11.92 -35.44 20.82
C ASP A 167 -11.58 -34.39 21.90
N ASP A 168 -12.58 -34.02 22.71
CA ASP A 168 -12.43 -33.00 23.76
C ASP A 168 -11.38 -33.36 24.80
N ALA A 169 -11.25 -34.65 25.13
CA ALA A 169 -10.23 -35.14 26.07
C ALA A 169 -8.81 -34.92 25.53
N THR A 170 -8.60 -35.23 24.25
CA THR A 170 -7.31 -35.05 23.57
C THR A 170 -6.99 -33.56 23.40
N MET A 171 -7.97 -32.74 23.01
CA MET A 171 -7.82 -31.28 22.89
C MET A 171 -7.43 -30.64 24.23
N LYS A 172 -8.07 -31.08 25.34
CA LYS A 172 -7.72 -30.65 26.70
C LYS A 172 -6.30 -31.07 27.09
N LYS A 173 -5.93 -32.34 26.84
CA LYS A 173 -4.57 -32.85 27.12
C LYS A 173 -3.48 -32.07 26.36
N ARG A 174 -3.81 -31.55 25.18
CA ARG A 174 -2.91 -30.77 24.32
C ARG A 174 -2.97 -29.25 24.55
N ASN A 175 -3.69 -28.79 25.58
CA ASN A 175 -3.89 -27.35 25.89
C ASN A 175 -4.48 -26.53 24.72
N MET A 176 -5.37 -27.13 23.92
CA MET A 176 -5.96 -26.48 22.74
C MET A 176 -7.31 -25.79 23.03
N GLY A 177 -7.73 -25.76 24.29
CA GLY A 177 -9.00 -25.16 24.71
C GLY A 177 -10.24 -25.98 24.31
N LYS A 178 -11.41 -25.36 24.45
CA LYS A 178 -12.71 -25.94 24.05
C LYS A 178 -12.94 -25.76 22.57
N ARG A 179 -13.63 -26.72 21.93
CA ARG A 179 -14.05 -26.63 20.53
C ARG A 179 -14.81 -25.35 20.23
N LEU A 180 -14.53 -24.77 19.06
CA LEU A 180 -15.22 -23.61 18.50
C LEU A 180 -16.36 -24.05 17.57
N ASN A 181 -16.31 -25.28 17.04
CA ASN A 181 -17.29 -25.83 16.11
C ASN A 181 -17.53 -24.89 14.91
N ILE A 182 -16.45 -24.45 14.28
CA ILE A 182 -16.51 -23.64 13.06
C ILE A 182 -17.09 -24.50 11.95
N ASP A 183 -18.11 -23.99 11.27
CA ASP A 183 -18.69 -24.61 10.08
C ASP A 183 -17.77 -24.37 8.86
N PRO A 184 -17.13 -25.42 8.31
CA PRO A 184 -16.21 -25.27 7.19
C PRO A 184 -16.92 -24.87 5.87
N GLU A 185 -18.23 -25.08 5.75
CA GLU A 185 -18.99 -24.75 4.54
C GLU A 185 -19.44 -23.28 4.51
N ASN A 186 -19.41 -22.60 5.66
CA ASN A 186 -19.92 -21.23 5.83
C ASN A 186 -18.84 -20.26 6.33
N MET A 187 -17.60 -20.44 5.87
CA MET A 187 -16.48 -19.55 6.19
C MET A 187 -16.40 -18.37 5.20
N GLU A 188 -16.77 -17.18 5.66
CA GLU A 188 -16.79 -15.95 4.83
C GLU A 188 -15.40 -15.40 4.47
N MET A 189 -14.40 -15.70 5.30
CA MET A 189 -13.03 -15.22 5.09
C MET A 189 -12.30 -16.14 4.10
N GLY A 190 -11.76 -15.56 3.02
CA GLY A 190 -10.94 -16.27 2.03
C GLY A 190 -9.46 -15.91 2.12
N TRP A 191 -8.61 -16.67 1.44
CA TRP A 191 -7.18 -16.33 1.26
C TRP A 191 -7.03 -15.12 0.34
N ILE A 192 -6.02 -14.28 0.59
CA ILE A 192 -5.73 -13.12 -0.26
C ILE A 192 -4.31 -13.18 -0.80
N ILE A 193 -4.14 -12.66 -2.02
CA ILE A 193 -2.85 -12.41 -2.66
C ILE A 193 -2.93 -11.11 -3.45
N ASP A 194 -1.83 -10.38 -3.55
CA ASP A 194 -1.77 -9.14 -4.36
C ASP A 194 -1.41 -9.42 -5.83
N PHE A 195 -2.09 -10.40 -6.43
CA PHE A 195 -1.91 -10.80 -7.83
C PHE A 195 -3.26 -10.93 -8.56
N CYS A 196 -3.27 -10.62 -9.85
CA CYS A 196 -4.43 -10.88 -10.70
C CYS A 196 -4.51 -12.37 -11.07
N ALA A 197 -4.91 -13.22 -10.12
CA ALA A 197 -5.07 -14.67 -10.32
C ALA A 197 -6.55 -15.07 -10.36
N GLN A 198 -7.21 -14.95 -11.51
CA GLN A 198 -8.63 -15.31 -11.63
C GLN A 198 -8.89 -16.79 -11.35
N SER A 199 -7.89 -17.65 -11.54
CA SER A 199 -7.94 -19.09 -11.27
C SER A 199 -8.12 -19.45 -9.78
N LEU A 200 -7.89 -18.50 -8.87
CA LEU A 200 -8.03 -18.72 -7.43
C LEU A 200 -9.35 -18.20 -6.84
N ARG A 201 -10.29 -17.75 -7.69
CA ARG A 201 -11.59 -17.23 -7.22
C ARG A 201 -12.45 -18.27 -6.51
N ASN A 202 -12.42 -19.50 -7.00
CA ASN A 202 -13.17 -20.63 -6.44
C ASN A 202 -12.20 -21.81 -6.34
N ILE A 203 -11.86 -22.22 -5.13
CA ILE A 203 -10.89 -23.28 -4.87
C ILE A 203 -11.44 -24.23 -3.82
N ILE A 204 -11.02 -25.49 -3.91
CA ILE A 204 -11.20 -26.49 -2.85
C ILE A 204 -9.83 -26.70 -2.21
N ILE A 205 -9.76 -26.49 -0.89
CA ILE A 205 -8.53 -26.66 -0.09
C ILE A 205 -8.72 -27.79 0.93
N GLY A 206 -7.64 -28.17 1.63
CA GLY A 206 -7.72 -29.21 2.65
C GLY A 206 -7.99 -30.62 2.09
N MET A 207 -7.69 -30.83 0.80
CA MET A 207 -7.84 -32.13 0.17
C MET A 207 -6.73 -33.07 0.62
N GLY A 208 -7.09 -34.33 0.89
CA GLY A 208 -6.12 -35.35 1.28
C GLY A 208 -6.58 -36.11 2.52
N GLY A 209 -5.63 -36.44 3.38
CA GLY A 209 -5.89 -37.16 4.63
C GLY A 209 -5.91 -36.24 5.85
N LYS A 210 -5.90 -36.89 7.02
CA LYS A 210 -5.92 -36.27 8.36
C LYS A 210 -4.91 -35.12 8.57
N LYS A 211 -3.85 -35.06 7.76
CA LYS A 211 -2.73 -34.12 7.89
C LYS A 211 -2.73 -32.99 6.86
N ASP A 212 -3.67 -32.98 5.92
CA ASP A 212 -3.63 -32.10 4.74
C ASP A 212 -4.64 -30.93 4.77
N GLY A 213 -5.37 -30.79 5.87
CA GLY A 213 -6.33 -29.73 6.15
C GLY A 213 -7.47 -30.22 7.03
#